data_AF-A0A1Y1LNL8-F1
#
_entry.id   AF-A0A1Y1LNL8-F1
#
_cell.length_a   1.000
_cell.length_b   1.000
_cell.length_c   1.000
_cell.angle_alpha   90.00
_cell.angle_beta   90.00
_cell.angle_gamma   90.00
#
_symmetry.space_group_name_H-M   'P 1'
#
loop_
_entity.id
_entity.type
_entity.pdbx_description
1 polymer ?
#
loop_
_entity_poly.entity_id
_entity_poly.type
_entity_poly.pdbx_seq_one_letter_code
_entity_poly.pdbx_strand_id
1 'polypeptide(L)'
;MRSRSNSGVRLDYYQRIVQKLIMAHQNPVTGLFPSSPENHHAWIRDNVYCTLAVWGLSMSYKKMADQDEDRAKAYELEQSCVKLMRGLLMAMMQQTDKVENFKMTQNPLDSLHAKYSSTTGQTVVGDSEWGHLQIDAIALYLLVLAQMTASGLQIIFNLDEVAFIQNLVFYIESAYCTPDYGIWERGDKTNHGLPELNASSIGMAKAALEAMNEIDLFGARGGPYSVIHVLADEAQKCQAVLQSMLPRESNSKELDSGLLSIISFPAFAVDDPILIQLTRDTIVGKLQGRFGCKRFLRDGYRTPKEDPRRLYYEPWELRMFENIECEWPLFFCYLILDYCFQRNKDVALEYTEQLEDIMIRTEDGIKLVPELYSVPAQLVNAEYREPGTQERIALGQCPFLWAQSLYILGKLLQEGFLAPGELDPLNRRLCSEKKPDVVVQVVILAEDSRIRDKLAEHDVMVQTIAEVAPIEVQPAKVLSHLYTYLGRNKKLGLSGRKSRDVGILSTSKLYSLGDKIFAFTPQSFDMEEYYTSHDSGLLADKFTTNLAFLTMNWRHMLGRPIIILLASGHVLGNILIQLLLMVDQMCILEV
;
A
#
# COMPACT_ATOMS: atom_id res chain seq x y z
N MET A 1 26.41 38.08 13.27
CA MET A 1 25.18 37.26 13.26
C MET A 1 24.26 37.80 12.18
N ARG A 2 24.12 37.11 11.04
CA ARG A 2 23.11 37.48 10.03
C ARG A 2 21.74 37.07 10.60
N SER A 3 20.73 37.95 10.52
CA SER A 3 19.36 37.63 10.94
C SER A 3 18.84 36.47 10.09
N ARG A 4 18.37 35.38 10.73
CA ARG A 4 17.68 34.28 10.03
C ARG A 4 16.44 34.84 9.31
N SER A 5 16.11 34.26 8.16
CA SER A 5 14.86 34.55 7.46
C SER A 5 13.65 34.17 8.34
N ASN A 6 12.51 34.83 8.15
CA ASN A 6 11.27 34.48 8.86
C ASN A 6 10.87 33.01 8.65
N SER A 7 11.18 32.46 7.47
CA SER A 7 10.96 31.06 7.14
C SER A 7 11.86 30.12 7.94
N GLY A 8 13.14 30.46 8.16
CA GLY A 8 14.04 29.70 9.04
C GLY A 8 13.60 29.67 10.50
N VAL A 9 13.09 30.79 11.02
CA VAL A 9 12.53 30.85 12.40
C VAL A 9 11.30 29.95 12.53
N ARG A 10 10.45 29.93 11.50
CA ARG A 10 9.24 29.10 11.48
C ARG A 10 9.56 27.62 11.36
N LEU A 11 10.57 27.25 10.58
CA LEU A 11 11.03 25.86 10.48
C LEU A 11 11.64 25.36 11.81
N ASP A 12 12.40 26.22 12.50
CA ASP A 12 12.92 25.94 13.84
C ASP A 12 11.80 25.75 14.89
N TYR A 13 10.63 26.36 14.71
CA TYR A 13 9.47 26.10 15.54
C TYR A 13 8.96 24.66 15.37
N TYR A 14 8.82 24.18 14.12
CA TYR A 14 8.45 22.80 13.86
C TYR A 14 9.48 21.81 14.38
N GLN A 15 10.78 22.13 14.26
CA GLN A 15 11.84 21.31 14.83
C GLN A 15 11.74 21.19 16.36
N ARG A 16 11.44 22.29 17.06
CA ARG A 16 11.22 22.23 18.52
C ARG A 16 10.02 21.35 18.87
N ILE A 17 8.93 21.43 18.09
CA ILE A 17 7.75 20.58 18.30
C ILE A 17 8.08 19.11 18.07
N VAL A 18 8.67 18.77 16.92
CA VAL A 18 9.05 17.40 16.58
C VAL A 18 10.03 16.86 17.61
N GLN A 19 11.01 17.65 18.04
CA GLN A 19 11.97 17.22 19.05
C GLN A 19 11.30 16.92 20.39
N LYS A 20 10.41 17.81 20.86
CA LYS A 20 9.77 17.69 22.17
C LYS A 20 8.69 16.61 22.22
N LEU A 21 7.88 16.48 21.17
CA LEU A 21 6.73 15.58 21.15
C LEU A 21 7.06 14.19 20.60
N ILE A 22 7.91 14.12 19.57
CA ILE A 22 8.20 12.86 18.86
C ILE A 22 9.57 12.33 19.29
N MET A 23 10.64 13.05 18.94
CA MET A 23 12.01 12.53 19.05
C MET A 23 12.45 12.25 20.48
N ALA A 24 11.91 12.97 21.46
CA ALA A 24 12.17 12.74 22.89
C ALA A 24 11.83 11.30 23.33
N HIS A 25 10.92 10.62 22.62
CA HIS A 25 10.47 9.27 22.94
C HIS A 25 11.15 8.18 22.08
N GLN A 26 12.02 8.56 21.12
CA GLN A 26 12.66 7.58 20.25
C GLN A 26 13.65 6.74 21.05
N ASN A 27 13.54 5.41 20.98
CA ASN A 27 14.50 4.55 21.63
C ASN A 27 15.90 4.73 21.00
N PRO A 28 16.95 5.01 21.80
CA PRO A 28 18.28 5.33 21.27
C PRO A 28 19.03 4.12 20.72
N VAL A 29 18.53 2.90 20.88
CA VAL A 29 19.16 1.68 20.34
C VAL A 29 18.40 1.22 19.10
N THR A 30 17.13 0.90 19.25
CA THR A 30 16.30 0.33 18.18
C THR A 30 15.77 1.38 17.21
N GLY A 31 15.66 2.64 17.63
CA GLY A 31 14.97 3.69 16.86
C GLY A 31 13.45 3.65 16.95
N LEU A 32 12.86 2.69 17.67
CA LEU A 32 11.42 2.51 17.79
C LEU A 32 10.81 3.49 18.81
N PHE A 33 9.59 3.93 18.53
CA PHE A 33 8.74 4.67 19.46
C PHE A 33 7.87 3.72 20.26
N PRO A 34 7.86 3.82 21.60
CA PRO A 34 6.89 3.16 22.45
C PRO A 34 5.51 3.82 22.32
N SER A 35 4.46 3.09 22.65
CA SER A 35 3.09 3.58 22.67
C SER A 35 2.87 4.59 23.80
N SER A 36 3.49 4.39 24.97
CA SER A 36 3.54 5.39 26.04
C SER A 36 4.83 5.23 26.87
N PRO A 37 5.16 6.17 27.78
CA PRO A 37 6.30 6.01 28.69
C PRO A 37 6.26 4.72 29.52
N GLU A 38 5.06 4.25 29.88
CA GLU A 38 4.82 3.02 30.65
C GLU A 38 4.62 1.79 29.77
N ASN A 39 4.15 1.99 28.53
CA ASN A 39 3.90 0.93 27.57
C ASN A 39 4.98 0.91 26.48
N HIS A 40 5.96 0.05 26.66
CA HIS A 40 7.09 -0.13 25.74
C HIS A 40 6.75 -0.88 24.45
N HIS A 41 5.47 -1.12 24.12
CA HIS A 41 5.09 -1.73 22.85
C HIS A 41 5.20 -0.71 21.71
N ALA A 42 5.76 -1.14 20.58
CA ALA A 42 5.93 -0.39 19.34
C ALA A 42 5.11 -1.06 18.24
N TRP A 43 4.00 -0.44 17.85
CA TRP A 43 3.23 -0.87 16.68
C TRP A 43 3.92 -0.44 15.40
N ILE A 44 3.95 -1.32 14.39
CA ILE A 44 4.55 -1.02 13.08
C ILE A 44 3.92 0.25 12.49
N ARG A 45 2.58 0.27 12.42
CA ARG A 45 1.80 1.35 11.81
C ARG A 45 2.04 2.71 12.47
N ASP A 46 1.88 2.78 13.79
CA ASP A 46 2.09 4.01 14.56
C ASP A 46 3.52 4.53 14.41
N ASN A 47 4.52 3.64 14.40
CA ASN A 47 5.92 4.01 14.19
C ASN A 47 6.15 4.58 12.78
N VAL A 48 5.59 3.93 11.75
CA VAL A 48 5.70 4.39 10.37
C VAL A 48 5.01 5.75 10.18
N TYR A 49 3.80 5.94 10.70
CA TYR A 49 3.14 7.25 10.63
C TYR A 49 3.86 8.33 11.44
N CYS A 50 4.38 7.99 12.63
CA CYS A 50 5.12 8.91 13.49
C CYS A 50 6.38 9.45 12.79
N THR A 51 7.12 8.60 12.07
CA THR A 51 8.34 9.03 11.35
C THR A 51 8.07 9.95 10.17
N LEU A 52 6.84 10.00 9.62
CA LEU A 52 6.53 10.84 8.45
C LEU A 52 6.74 12.33 8.72
N ALA A 53 6.39 12.86 9.90
CA ALA A 53 6.67 14.26 10.25
C ALA A 53 8.18 14.54 10.34
N VAL A 54 8.96 13.58 10.86
CA VAL A 54 10.41 13.67 10.97
C VAL A 54 11.04 13.72 9.57
N TRP A 55 10.57 12.85 8.67
CA TRP A 55 10.99 12.80 7.27
C TRP A 55 10.58 14.05 6.49
N GLY A 56 9.33 14.51 6.63
CA GLY A 56 8.88 15.76 6.01
C GLY A 56 9.67 16.97 6.49
N LEU A 57 10.01 17.02 7.77
CA LEU A 57 10.82 18.09 8.32
C LEU A 57 12.27 18.02 7.82
N SER A 58 12.85 16.83 7.70
CA SER A 58 14.21 16.66 7.16
C SER A 58 14.31 17.15 5.71
N MET A 59 13.32 16.82 4.88
CA MET A 59 13.23 17.31 3.49
C MET A 59 13.05 18.83 3.43
N SER A 60 12.24 19.39 4.33
CA SER A 60 12.05 20.85 4.43
C SER A 60 13.38 21.56 4.73
N TYR A 61 14.16 21.05 5.70
CA TYR A 61 15.49 21.58 5.99
C TYR A 61 16.45 21.41 4.82
N LYS A 62 16.45 20.26 4.15
CA LYS A 62 17.32 19.98 3.00
C LYS A 62 17.09 20.95 1.85
N LYS A 63 15.83 21.30 1.58
CA LYS A 63 15.43 22.28 0.55
C LYS A 63 15.83 23.71 0.89
N MET A 64 15.82 24.05 2.18
CA MET A 64 16.05 25.42 2.68
C MET A 64 17.42 25.63 3.31
N ALA A 65 18.33 24.66 3.18
CA ALA A 65 19.61 24.66 3.88
C ALA A 65 20.56 25.76 3.38
N ASP A 66 20.39 26.97 3.93
CA ASP A 66 21.27 28.12 3.69
C ASP A 66 22.53 28.09 4.58
N GLN A 67 22.50 27.33 5.67
CA GLN A 67 23.55 27.27 6.70
C GLN A 67 23.97 25.82 6.99
N ASP A 68 25.22 25.64 7.43
CA ASP A 68 25.74 24.31 7.80
C ASP A 68 24.97 23.70 8.99
N GLU A 69 24.44 24.52 9.89
CA GLU A 69 23.56 24.06 10.99
C GLU A 69 22.28 23.39 10.47
N ASP A 70 21.68 23.94 9.42
CA ASP A 70 20.42 23.41 8.85
C ASP A 70 20.68 22.08 8.11
N ARG A 71 21.87 21.94 7.50
CA ARG A 71 22.32 20.67 6.92
C ARG A 71 22.55 19.60 7.99
N ALA A 72 23.15 19.98 9.12
CA ALA A 72 23.37 19.07 10.23
C ALA A 72 22.04 18.57 10.83
N LYS A 73 21.06 19.47 11.02
CA LYS A 73 19.71 19.10 11.47
C LYS A 73 19.01 18.16 10.48
N ALA A 74 19.06 18.48 9.18
CA ALA A 74 18.48 17.62 8.14
C ALA A 74 19.08 16.21 8.20
N TYR A 75 20.40 16.11 8.31
CA TYR A 75 21.10 14.82 8.41
C TYR A 75 20.67 14.03 9.64
N GLU A 76 20.63 14.66 10.82
CA GLU A 76 20.20 14.00 12.06
C GLU A 76 18.78 13.45 11.95
N LEU A 77 17.84 14.24 11.43
CA LEU A 77 16.46 13.83 11.19
C LEU A 77 16.37 12.66 10.18
N GLU A 78 17.11 12.73 9.06
CA GLU A 78 17.20 11.63 8.09
C GLU A 78 17.71 10.34 8.76
N GLN A 79 18.78 10.42 9.56
CA GLN A 79 19.33 9.25 10.26
C GLN A 79 18.37 8.70 11.32
N SER A 80 17.60 9.57 11.99
CA SER A 80 16.53 9.13 12.90
C SER A 80 15.41 8.37 12.19
N CYS A 81 15.00 8.80 11.00
CA CYS A 81 14.05 8.06 10.17
C CYS A 81 14.62 6.70 9.73
N VAL A 82 15.87 6.68 9.23
CA VAL A 82 16.56 5.45 8.83
C VAL A 82 16.63 4.47 10.00
N LYS A 83 17.00 4.96 11.20
CA LYS A 83 17.11 4.13 12.39
C LYS A 83 15.78 3.48 12.78
N LEU A 84 14.68 4.23 12.75
CA LEU A 84 13.34 3.68 13.03
C LEU A 84 12.94 2.60 12.02
N MET A 85 13.06 2.90 10.72
CA MET A 85 12.65 1.96 9.68
C MET A 85 13.50 0.69 9.74
N ARG A 86 14.80 0.83 10.03
CA ARG A 86 15.69 -0.32 10.29
C ARG A 86 15.33 -1.05 11.57
N GLY A 87 14.91 -0.37 12.63
CA GLY A 87 14.41 -1.01 13.85
C GLY A 87 13.24 -1.94 13.57
N LEU A 88 12.26 -1.49 12.78
CA LEU A 88 11.13 -2.31 12.34
C LEU A 88 11.58 -3.47 11.43
N LEU A 89 12.49 -3.20 10.49
CA LEU A 89 13.08 -4.25 9.65
C LEU A 89 13.71 -5.36 10.49
N MET A 90 14.54 -5.00 11.47
CA MET A 90 15.22 -5.95 12.33
C MET A 90 14.25 -6.74 13.21
N ALA A 91 13.18 -6.11 13.68
CA ALA A 91 12.12 -6.78 14.43
C ALA A 91 11.36 -7.81 13.56
N MET A 92 11.05 -7.45 12.31
CA MET A 92 10.41 -8.37 11.37
C MET A 92 11.35 -9.50 10.91
N MET A 93 12.64 -9.20 10.69
CA MET A 93 13.65 -10.19 10.31
C MET A 93 13.92 -11.22 11.42
N GLN A 94 13.63 -10.92 12.68
CA GLN A 94 13.66 -11.91 13.76
C GLN A 94 12.55 -12.97 13.63
N GLN A 95 11.53 -12.72 12.79
CA GLN A 95 10.41 -13.62 12.52
C GLN A 95 10.42 -14.15 11.08
N THR A 96 11.60 -14.41 10.50
CA THR A 96 11.71 -14.94 9.12
C THR A 96 10.92 -16.22 8.89
N ASP A 97 10.86 -17.11 9.89
CA ASP A 97 10.14 -18.38 9.79
C ASP A 97 8.62 -18.16 9.62
N LYS A 98 8.07 -17.15 10.28
CA LYS A 98 6.67 -16.73 10.09
C LYS A 98 6.41 -16.24 8.68
N VAL A 99 7.29 -15.38 8.14
CA VAL A 99 7.18 -14.92 6.74
C VAL A 99 7.23 -16.09 5.76
N GLU A 100 8.13 -17.05 5.98
CA GLU A 100 8.24 -18.23 5.12
C GLU A 100 6.97 -19.10 5.17
N ASN A 101 6.41 -19.34 6.37
CA ASN A 101 5.21 -20.14 6.56
C ASN A 101 3.95 -19.44 6.01
N PHE A 102 3.78 -18.15 6.29
CA PHE A 102 2.58 -17.40 5.92
C PHE A 102 2.35 -17.33 4.41
N LYS A 103 3.41 -17.25 3.60
CA LYS A 103 3.32 -17.31 2.12
C LYS A 103 2.55 -18.54 1.60
N MET A 104 2.52 -19.63 2.37
CA MET A 104 1.78 -20.85 2.04
C MET A 104 0.46 -20.94 2.78
N THR A 105 0.46 -20.69 4.09
CA THR A 105 -0.70 -21.00 4.95
C THR A 105 -1.73 -19.89 4.95
N GLN A 106 -1.30 -18.63 4.81
CA GLN A 106 -2.12 -17.43 4.99
C GLN A 106 -2.91 -17.45 6.32
N ASN A 107 -2.41 -18.19 7.31
CA ASN A 107 -3.06 -18.38 8.61
C ASN A 107 -2.67 -17.24 9.55
N PRO A 108 -3.62 -16.64 10.29
CA PRO A 108 -3.30 -15.62 11.29
C PRO A 108 -2.19 -16.00 12.29
N LEU A 109 -2.07 -17.28 12.67
CA LEU A 109 -1.03 -17.73 13.61
C LEU A 109 0.39 -17.71 13.02
N ASP A 110 0.50 -17.85 11.69
CA ASP A 110 1.77 -17.78 10.98
C ASP A 110 2.14 -16.34 10.59
N SER A 111 1.25 -15.37 10.85
CA SER A 111 1.48 -13.96 10.51
C SER A 111 2.58 -13.32 11.35
N LEU A 112 3.19 -12.26 10.78
CA LEU A 112 4.07 -11.37 11.52
C LEU A 112 3.31 -10.67 12.64
N HIS A 113 3.97 -10.47 13.78
CA HIS A 113 3.41 -9.64 14.84
C HIS A 113 3.27 -8.18 14.40
N ALA A 114 2.10 -7.58 14.65
CA ALA A 114 1.86 -6.15 14.42
C ALA A 114 2.62 -5.20 15.38
N LYS A 115 3.10 -5.70 16.51
CA LYS A 115 3.75 -4.91 17.57
C LYS A 115 4.93 -5.63 18.21
N TYR A 116 5.93 -4.85 18.62
CA TYR A 116 7.20 -5.32 19.17
C TYR A 116 7.58 -4.58 20.44
N SER A 117 8.60 -5.06 21.14
CA SER A 117 9.25 -4.31 22.19
C SER A 117 10.03 -3.15 21.57
N SER A 118 9.73 -1.92 21.99
CA SER A 118 10.50 -0.73 21.58
C SER A 118 11.96 -0.79 22.04
N THR A 119 12.30 -1.60 23.04
CA THR A 119 13.66 -1.69 23.59
C THR A 119 14.48 -2.82 22.97
N THR A 120 13.85 -3.95 22.64
CA THR A 120 14.56 -5.15 22.16
C THR A 120 14.20 -5.55 20.72
N GLY A 121 13.10 -5.04 20.17
CA GLY A 121 12.56 -5.47 18.87
C GLY A 121 11.93 -6.87 18.88
N GLN A 122 11.78 -7.50 20.04
CA GLN A 122 11.19 -8.84 20.18
C GLN A 122 9.66 -8.80 20.28
N THR A 123 9.01 -9.95 20.09
CA THR A 123 7.58 -10.14 20.30
C THR A 123 7.20 -9.85 21.76
N VAL A 124 6.08 -9.16 21.97
CA VAL A 124 5.63 -8.73 23.33
C VAL A 124 4.41 -9.48 23.86
N VAL A 125 3.73 -10.22 23.00
CA VAL A 125 2.56 -11.05 23.32
C VAL A 125 2.65 -12.35 22.52
N GLY A 126 1.86 -13.38 22.86
CA GLY A 126 1.82 -14.65 22.13
C GLY A 126 1.00 -14.59 20.84
N ASP A 127 1.24 -15.54 19.94
CA ASP A 127 0.61 -15.60 18.60
C ASP A 127 -0.93 -15.61 18.60
N SER A 128 -1.54 -16.16 19.65
CA SER A 128 -3.00 -16.26 19.79
C SER A 128 -3.60 -15.14 20.67
N GLU A 129 -2.78 -14.26 21.22
CA GLU A 129 -3.20 -13.26 22.21
C GLU A 129 -3.58 -11.91 21.59
N TRP A 130 -3.34 -11.73 20.29
CA TRP A 130 -3.63 -10.49 19.58
C TRP A 130 -4.01 -10.70 18.12
N GLY A 131 -4.75 -9.74 17.55
CA GLY A 131 -5.02 -9.67 16.12
C GLY A 131 -3.78 -9.25 15.33
N HIS A 132 -2.80 -10.14 15.23
CA HIS A 132 -1.48 -9.85 14.63
C HIS A 132 -1.51 -9.71 13.12
N LEU A 133 -2.36 -10.49 12.44
CA LEU A 133 -2.48 -10.42 10.99
C LEU A 133 -3.10 -9.07 10.59
N GLN A 134 -2.23 -8.11 10.30
CA GLN A 134 -2.54 -6.74 9.86
C GLN A 134 -1.76 -6.47 8.58
N ILE A 135 -2.40 -6.72 7.44
CA ILE A 135 -1.74 -6.58 6.13
C ILE A 135 -1.45 -5.12 5.84
N ASP A 136 -2.34 -4.21 6.26
CA ASP A 136 -2.18 -2.76 6.16
C ASP A 136 -0.86 -2.28 6.79
N ALA A 137 -0.46 -2.82 7.94
CA ALA A 137 0.74 -2.39 8.64
C ALA A 137 2.03 -2.73 7.87
N ILE A 138 2.12 -3.96 7.33
CA ILE A 138 3.26 -4.40 6.52
C ILE A 138 3.28 -3.67 5.18
N ALA A 139 2.12 -3.50 4.56
CA ALA A 139 1.99 -2.76 3.31
C ALA A 139 2.38 -1.28 3.48
N LEU A 140 1.92 -0.62 4.55
CA LEU A 140 2.31 0.75 4.85
C LEU A 140 3.83 0.89 5.05
N TYR A 141 4.45 -0.06 5.77
CA TYR A 141 5.91 -0.08 5.92
C TYR A 141 6.61 -0.16 4.55
N LEU A 142 6.17 -1.05 3.66
CA LEU A 142 6.74 -1.19 2.32
C LEU A 142 6.52 0.05 1.45
N LEU A 143 5.31 0.62 1.48
CA LEU A 143 4.99 1.85 0.76
C LEU A 143 5.88 3.01 1.20
N VAL A 144 6.03 3.22 2.51
CA VAL A 144 6.86 4.30 3.04
C VAL A 144 8.35 4.04 2.84
N LEU A 145 8.79 2.78 2.94
CA LEU A 145 10.16 2.37 2.56
C LEU A 145 10.45 2.77 1.12
N ALA A 146 9.51 2.50 0.20
CA ALA A 146 9.68 2.85 -1.20
C ALA A 146 9.76 4.37 -1.42
N GLN A 147 8.84 5.14 -0.83
CA GLN A 147 8.83 6.61 -0.93
C GLN A 147 10.10 7.22 -0.33
N MET A 148 10.55 6.75 0.84
CA MET A 148 11.79 7.22 1.48
C MET A 148 13.03 6.87 0.63
N THR A 149 13.09 5.67 0.08
CA THR A 149 14.19 5.24 -0.81
C THR A 149 14.24 6.09 -2.07
N ALA A 150 13.08 6.34 -2.70
CA ALA A 150 12.97 7.22 -3.87
C ALA A 150 13.36 8.68 -3.57
N SER A 151 13.15 9.16 -2.33
CA SER A 151 13.63 10.48 -1.87
C SER A 151 15.14 10.53 -1.56
N GLY A 152 15.84 9.38 -1.64
CA GLY A 152 17.29 9.27 -1.48
C GLY A 152 17.76 8.76 -0.12
N LEU A 153 16.87 8.34 0.78
CA LEU A 153 17.28 7.72 2.05
C LEU A 153 17.77 6.29 1.80
N GLN A 154 18.92 5.95 2.38
CA GLN A 154 19.45 4.58 2.35
C GLN A 154 19.01 3.85 3.60
N ILE A 155 18.00 2.97 3.48
CA ILE A 155 17.44 2.21 4.60
C ILE A 155 17.92 0.75 4.58
N ILE A 156 18.05 0.15 3.39
CA ILE A 156 18.45 -1.25 3.18
C ILE A 156 19.94 -1.30 2.83
N PHE A 157 20.71 -2.16 3.51
CA PHE A 157 22.17 -2.12 3.49
C PHE A 157 22.84 -3.31 2.82
N ASN A 158 22.16 -4.45 2.71
CA ASN A 158 22.75 -5.66 2.12
C ASN A 158 21.70 -6.53 1.41
N LEU A 159 22.17 -7.50 0.63
CA LEU A 159 21.30 -8.38 -0.17
C LEU A 159 20.47 -9.36 0.67
N ASP A 160 20.88 -9.64 1.92
CA ASP A 160 20.06 -10.46 2.81
C ASP A 160 18.78 -9.69 3.23
N GLU A 161 18.92 -8.40 3.52
CA GLU A 161 17.80 -7.48 3.77
C GLU A 161 16.93 -7.27 2.51
N VAL A 162 17.54 -7.13 1.32
CA VAL A 162 16.79 -7.06 0.04
C VAL A 162 15.94 -8.31 -0.15
N ALA A 163 16.51 -9.50 0.05
CA ALA A 163 15.78 -10.75 -0.07
C ALA A 163 14.62 -10.83 0.93
N PHE A 164 14.81 -10.35 2.16
CA PHE A 164 13.72 -10.27 3.14
C PHE A 164 12.58 -9.35 2.67
N ILE A 165 12.90 -8.15 2.18
CA ILE A 165 11.90 -7.22 1.63
C ILE A 165 11.15 -7.83 0.44
N GLN A 166 11.84 -8.53 -0.45
CA GLN A 166 11.20 -9.26 -1.56
C GLN A 166 10.22 -10.33 -1.05
N ASN A 167 10.49 -10.96 0.10
CA ASN A 167 9.54 -11.90 0.71
C ASN A 167 8.37 -11.21 1.42
N LEU A 168 8.54 -9.99 1.93
CA LEU A 168 7.42 -9.19 2.42
C LEU A 168 6.47 -8.78 1.29
N VAL A 169 6.98 -8.57 0.07
CA VAL A 169 6.13 -8.38 -1.12
C VAL A 169 5.28 -9.63 -1.37
N PHE A 170 5.88 -10.83 -1.35
CA PHE A 170 5.12 -12.09 -1.48
C PHE A 170 4.18 -12.34 -0.30
N TYR A 171 4.49 -11.81 0.87
CA TYR A 171 3.60 -11.87 2.03
C TYR A 171 2.29 -11.10 1.81
N ILE A 172 2.34 -9.97 1.10
CA ILE A 172 1.16 -9.12 0.85
C ILE A 172 0.50 -9.36 -0.52
N GLU A 173 1.07 -10.19 -1.41
CA GLU A 173 0.55 -10.38 -2.78
C GLU A 173 -0.88 -10.96 -2.81
N SER A 174 -1.23 -11.77 -1.80
CA SER A 174 -2.56 -12.39 -1.65
C SER A 174 -3.59 -11.53 -0.90
N ALA A 175 -3.29 -10.25 -0.61
CA ALA A 175 -4.15 -9.40 0.21
C ALA A 175 -5.60 -9.30 -0.28
N TYR A 176 -5.84 -9.42 -1.60
CA TYR A 176 -7.17 -9.38 -2.20
C TYR A 176 -8.08 -10.54 -1.76
N CYS A 177 -7.53 -11.63 -1.22
CA CYS A 177 -8.28 -12.80 -0.78
C CYS A 177 -7.89 -13.31 0.62
N THR A 178 -7.04 -12.59 1.35
CA THR A 178 -6.62 -12.97 2.70
C THR A 178 -7.32 -12.07 3.73
N PRO A 179 -8.31 -12.58 4.48
CA PRO A 179 -8.93 -11.84 5.58
C PRO A 179 -7.91 -11.50 6.66
N ASP A 180 -8.00 -10.29 7.23
CA ASP A 180 -7.11 -9.81 8.28
C ASP A 180 -7.87 -9.10 9.42
N TYR A 181 -7.15 -8.62 10.44
CA TYR A 181 -7.75 -7.90 11.56
C TYR A 181 -7.98 -6.40 11.27
N GLY A 182 -7.54 -5.93 10.10
CA GLY A 182 -7.66 -4.55 9.64
C GLY A 182 -6.92 -3.53 10.52
N ILE A 183 -7.03 -2.27 10.11
CA ILE A 183 -6.38 -1.12 10.75
C ILE A 183 -6.86 -0.89 12.20
N TRP A 184 -7.97 -1.50 12.64
CA TRP A 184 -8.46 -1.37 14.01
C TRP A 184 -8.21 -2.59 14.88
N GLU A 185 -7.50 -3.60 14.36
CA GLU A 185 -7.07 -4.80 15.09
C GLU A 185 -8.22 -5.68 15.60
N ARG A 186 -9.38 -5.60 14.94
CA ARG A 186 -10.65 -6.24 15.35
C ARG A 186 -11.17 -7.29 14.38
N GLY A 187 -10.73 -7.23 13.12
CA GLY A 187 -11.27 -8.06 12.06
C GLY A 187 -12.66 -7.59 11.71
N ASP A 188 -13.67 -8.38 12.03
CA ASP A 188 -15.07 -8.04 11.77
C ASP A 188 -15.62 -6.94 12.71
N LYS A 189 -16.78 -6.37 12.36
CA LYS A 189 -17.46 -5.32 13.12
C LYS A 189 -17.85 -5.75 14.54
N THR A 190 -18.16 -7.04 14.73
CA THR A 190 -18.55 -7.56 16.05
C THR A 190 -17.37 -7.81 16.97
N ASN A 191 -16.13 -7.72 16.46
CA ASN A 191 -14.92 -7.90 17.24
C ASN A 191 -14.99 -9.18 18.08
N HIS A 192 -15.23 -10.32 17.41
CA HIS A 192 -15.25 -11.65 18.05
C HIS A 192 -14.00 -12.48 17.74
N GLY A 193 -12.92 -11.82 17.28
CA GLY A 193 -11.63 -12.44 17.00
C GLY A 193 -11.53 -13.10 15.62
N LEU A 194 -12.47 -12.86 14.71
CA LEU A 194 -12.44 -13.38 13.35
C LEU A 194 -11.92 -12.32 12.37
N PRO A 195 -10.96 -12.67 11.50
CA PRO A 195 -10.50 -11.77 10.45
C PRO A 195 -11.57 -11.60 9.36
N GLU A 196 -11.52 -10.46 8.66
CA GLU A 196 -12.40 -10.14 7.55
C GLU A 196 -11.61 -9.50 6.40
N LEU A 197 -12.14 -9.55 5.18
CA LEU A 197 -11.53 -8.83 4.07
C LEU A 197 -11.80 -7.33 4.22
N ASN A 198 -10.75 -6.57 4.55
CA ASN A 198 -10.80 -5.13 4.80
C ASN A 198 -10.26 -4.34 3.59
N ALA A 199 -11.07 -3.44 3.05
CA ALA A 199 -10.71 -2.61 1.90
C ALA A 199 -9.52 -1.70 2.19
N SER A 200 -9.42 -1.16 3.42
CA SER A 200 -8.24 -0.39 3.85
C SER A 200 -6.93 -1.18 3.73
N SER A 201 -6.93 -2.46 4.13
CA SER A 201 -5.77 -3.36 3.97
C SER A 201 -5.46 -3.68 2.52
N ILE A 202 -6.48 -3.97 1.71
CA ILE A 202 -6.29 -4.26 0.27
C ILE A 202 -5.75 -3.03 -0.47
N GLY A 203 -6.28 -1.84 -0.16
CA GLY A 203 -5.84 -0.57 -0.76
C GLY A 203 -4.39 -0.26 -0.43
N MET A 204 -4.00 -0.42 0.84
CA MET A 204 -2.62 -0.23 1.25
C MET A 204 -1.69 -1.26 0.58
N ALA A 205 -2.11 -2.54 0.50
CA ALA A 205 -1.35 -3.59 -0.17
C ALA A 205 -1.16 -3.32 -1.67
N LYS A 206 -2.22 -2.92 -2.38
CA LYS A 206 -2.14 -2.49 -3.79
C LYS A 206 -1.08 -1.39 -3.94
N ALA A 207 -1.15 -0.36 -3.10
CA ALA A 207 -0.23 0.77 -3.18
C ALA A 207 1.22 0.36 -2.92
N ALA A 208 1.44 -0.52 -1.94
CA ALA A 208 2.76 -1.07 -1.65
C ALA A 208 3.30 -1.92 -2.81
N LEU A 209 2.49 -2.82 -3.38
CA LEU A 209 2.88 -3.67 -4.51
C LEU A 209 3.32 -2.83 -5.72
N GLU A 210 2.55 -1.79 -6.05
CA GLU A 210 2.90 -0.87 -7.13
C GLU A 210 4.13 -0.02 -6.81
N ALA A 211 4.26 0.49 -5.57
CA ALA A 211 5.39 1.33 -5.17
C ALA A 211 6.73 0.56 -5.10
N MET A 212 6.66 -0.72 -4.74
CA MET A 212 7.83 -1.60 -4.62
C MET A 212 8.27 -2.15 -5.98
N ASN A 213 7.42 -2.12 -7.00
CA ASN A 213 7.80 -2.66 -8.30
C ASN A 213 8.91 -1.84 -8.96
N GLU A 214 10.00 -2.53 -9.33
CA GLU A 214 11.18 -1.95 -10.00
C GLU A 214 11.95 -0.93 -9.15
N ILE A 215 11.70 -0.86 -7.85
CA ILE A 215 12.48 0.00 -6.96
C ILE A 215 13.81 -0.66 -6.59
N ASP A 216 14.90 0.11 -6.71
CA ASP A 216 16.21 -0.30 -6.23
C ASP A 216 16.39 0.10 -4.76
N LEU A 217 16.47 -0.89 -3.87
CA LEU A 217 16.54 -0.66 -2.42
C LEU A 217 17.87 -0.06 -1.95
N PHE A 218 18.91 -0.06 -2.78
CA PHE A 218 20.16 0.66 -2.51
C PHE A 218 20.15 2.09 -3.09
N GLY A 219 19.03 2.50 -3.70
CA GLY A 219 18.87 3.77 -4.38
C GLY A 219 19.86 3.92 -5.54
N ALA A 220 20.45 5.10 -5.68
CA ALA A 220 21.40 5.39 -6.76
C ALA A 220 22.69 4.56 -6.77
N ARG A 221 22.94 3.73 -5.73
CA ARG A 221 24.13 2.89 -5.61
C ARG A 221 23.87 1.40 -5.90
N GLY A 222 22.64 1.04 -6.25
CA GLY A 222 22.28 -0.35 -6.45
C GLY A 222 22.55 -0.88 -7.85
N GLY A 223 21.99 -2.04 -8.11
CA GLY A 223 22.07 -2.74 -9.38
C GLY A 223 20.98 -3.81 -9.46
N PRO A 224 21.01 -4.68 -10.49
CA PRO A 224 19.92 -5.62 -10.76
C PRO A 224 19.56 -6.55 -9.58
N TYR A 225 20.50 -6.83 -8.68
CA TYR A 225 20.27 -7.69 -7.51
C TYR A 225 19.58 -6.99 -6.33
N SER A 226 19.53 -5.66 -6.29
CA SER A 226 18.87 -4.87 -5.24
C SER A 226 17.50 -4.33 -5.66
N VAL A 227 17.07 -4.64 -6.90
CA VAL A 227 15.77 -4.28 -7.44
C VAL A 227 14.71 -5.27 -6.95
N ILE A 228 13.58 -4.73 -6.50
CA ILE A 228 12.40 -5.52 -6.15
C ILE A 228 11.51 -5.72 -7.36
N HIS A 229 10.99 -6.94 -7.52
CA HIS A 229 10.11 -7.30 -8.61
C HIS A 229 8.75 -7.74 -8.09
N VAL A 230 7.69 -7.19 -8.68
CA VAL A 230 6.31 -7.51 -8.35
C VAL A 230 5.60 -7.97 -9.62
N LEU A 231 4.68 -8.93 -9.51
CA LEU A 231 3.81 -9.27 -10.61
C LEU A 231 2.63 -8.29 -10.65
N ALA A 232 2.50 -7.59 -11.77
CA ALA A 232 1.47 -6.56 -11.95
C ALA A 232 0.04 -7.13 -11.80
N ASP A 233 -0.14 -8.41 -12.11
CA ASP A 233 -1.40 -9.13 -11.95
C ASP A 233 -1.91 -9.13 -10.49
N GLU A 234 -1.02 -9.19 -9.50
CA GLU A 234 -1.44 -9.21 -8.09
C GLU A 234 -1.99 -7.85 -7.63
N ALA A 235 -1.34 -6.75 -8.02
CA ALA A 235 -1.87 -5.41 -7.80
C ALA A 235 -3.22 -5.20 -8.52
N GLN A 236 -3.38 -5.75 -9.73
CA GLN A 236 -4.64 -5.65 -10.47
C GLN A 236 -5.79 -6.44 -9.83
N LYS A 237 -5.52 -7.59 -9.19
CA LYS A 237 -6.54 -8.32 -8.41
C LYS A 237 -7.01 -7.48 -7.22
N CYS A 238 -6.08 -6.82 -6.50
CA CYS A 238 -6.44 -5.87 -5.45
C CYS A 238 -7.32 -4.73 -5.99
N GLN A 239 -6.97 -4.15 -7.15
CA GLN A 239 -7.74 -3.09 -7.79
C GLN A 239 -9.18 -3.53 -8.11
N ALA A 240 -9.36 -4.72 -8.70
CA ALA A 240 -10.68 -5.23 -9.04
C ALA A 240 -11.57 -5.41 -7.80
N VAL A 241 -11.00 -5.93 -6.71
CA VAL A 241 -11.71 -6.07 -5.43
C VAL A 241 -12.07 -4.70 -4.86
N LEU A 242 -11.15 -3.74 -4.82
CA LEU A 242 -11.41 -2.39 -4.32
C LEU A 242 -12.53 -1.67 -5.07
N GLN A 243 -12.55 -1.76 -6.39
CA GLN A 243 -13.60 -1.17 -7.22
C GLN A 243 -14.99 -1.73 -6.89
N SER A 244 -15.06 -3.02 -6.51
CA SER A 244 -16.32 -3.67 -6.13
C SER A 244 -16.73 -3.40 -4.67
N MET A 245 -15.77 -3.16 -3.77
CA MET A 245 -16.02 -2.98 -2.35
C MET A 245 -16.39 -1.53 -2.02
N LEU A 246 -15.65 -0.55 -2.53
CA LEU A 246 -15.80 0.85 -2.11
C LEU A 246 -17.20 1.40 -2.45
N PRO A 247 -17.80 2.21 -1.56
CA PRO A 247 -17.23 2.80 -0.35
C PRO A 247 -17.31 1.92 0.92
N ARG A 248 -17.67 0.64 0.80
CA ARG A 248 -17.73 -0.29 1.93
C ARG A 248 -16.32 -0.70 2.38
N GLU A 249 -16.11 -0.81 3.68
CA GLU A 249 -14.83 -1.29 4.24
C GLU A 249 -14.74 -2.82 4.21
N SER A 250 -15.78 -3.52 4.65
CA SER A 250 -15.78 -4.97 4.72
C SER A 250 -17.21 -5.51 4.69
N ASN A 251 -17.42 -6.83 4.67
CA ASN A 251 -18.77 -7.39 4.61
C ASN A 251 -19.63 -6.98 5.82
N SER A 252 -19.04 -6.89 7.01
CA SER A 252 -19.70 -6.44 8.24
C SER A 252 -19.65 -4.92 8.48
N LYS A 253 -18.66 -4.20 7.93
CA LYS A 253 -18.51 -2.74 8.07
C LYS A 253 -18.95 -2.02 6.81
N GLU A 254 -20.14 -1.42 6.88
CA GLU A 254 -20.75 -0.67 5.79
C GLU A 254 -19.93 0.53 5.30
N LEU A 255 -19.05 1.08 6.16
CA LEU A 255 -18.21 2.25 5.92
C LEU A 255 -17.16 2.36 7.03
N ASP A 256 -15.96 2.86 6.71
CA ASP A 256 -14.89 3.14 7.68
C ASP A 256 -14.10 4.39 7.25
N SER A 257 -13.72 5.24 8.20
CA SER A 257 -12.92 6.44 7.95
C SER A 257 -11.46 6.12 7.61
N GLY A 258 -10.97 4.92 7.94
CA GLY A 258 -9.66 4.40 7.54
C GLY A 258 -9.48 4.35 6.02
N LEU A 259 -10.57 4.29 5.26
CA LEU A 259 -10.57 4.40 3.79
C LEU A 259 -9.95 5.71 3.27
N LEU A 260 -9.93 6.77 4.08
CA LEU A 260 -9.24 8.03 3.72
C LEU A 260 -7.76 7.82 3.43
N SER A 261 -7.12 6.85 4.10
CA SER A 261 -5.71 6.52 3.90
C SER A 261 -5.41 5.84 2.55
N ILE A 262 -6.44 5.28 1.89
CA ILE A 262 -6.28 4.59 0.61
C ILE A 262 -6.78 5.40 -0.59
N ILE A 263 -7.79 6.24 -0.42
CA ILE A 263 -8.27 7.12 -1.51
C ILE A 263 -7.38 8.36 -1.67
N SER A 264 -6.55 8.65 -0.68
CA SER A 264 -5.63 9.80 -0.63
C SER A 264 -4.28 9.40 -0.02
N PHE A 265 -3.56 10.36 0.56
CA PHE A 265 -2.28 10.11 1.23
C PHE A 265 -2.46 9.15 2.42
N PRO A 266 -1.58 8.13 2.56
CA PRO A 266 -0.36 7.91 1.79
C PRO A 266 -0.52 7.03 0.53
N ALA A 267 -1.61 6.27 0.38
CA ALA A 267 -1.62 5.16 -0.57
C ALA A 267 -1.95 5.56 -2.02
N PHE A 268 -2.90 6.49 -2.23
CA PHE A 268 -3.46 6.83 -3.54
C PHE A 268 -3.79 5.56 -4.36
N ALA A 269 -4.49 4.62 -3.73
CA ALA A 269 -4.72 3.28 -4.26
C ALA A 269 -5.91 3.19 -5.22
N VAL A 270 -6.76 4.22 -5.30
CA VAL A 270 -7.98 4.19 -6.12
C VAL A 270 -7.82 5.11 -7.32
N ASP A 271 -8.02 4.57 -8.51
CA ASP A 271 -7.74 5.29 -9.76
C ASP A 271 -8.98 6.01 -10.33
N ASP A 272 -10.19 5.68 -9.87
CA ASP A 272 -11.44 6.27 -10.35
C ASP A 272 -11.80 7.53 -9.53
N PRO A 273 -11.76 8.75 -10.12
CA PRO A 273 -12.09 9.99 -9.43
C PRO A 273 -13.52 10.02 -8.86
N ILE A 274 -14.47 9.38 -9.55
CA ILE A 274 -15.88 9.37 -9.12
C ILE A 274 -16.01 8.53 -7.86
N LEU A 275 -15.36 7.35 -7.84
CA LEU A 275 -15.34 6.48 -6.67
C LEU A 275 -14.63 7.12 -5.48
N ILE A 276 -13.49 7.77 -5.72
CA ILE A 276 -12.77 8.55 -4.69
C ILE A 276 -13.68 9.60 -4.05
N GLN A 277 -14.37 10.39 -4.87
CA GLN A 277 -15.27 11.44 -4.40
C GLN A 277 -16.47 10.84 -3.64
N LEU A 278 -17.09 9.79 -4.18
CA LEU A 278 -18.20 9.08 -3.54
C LEU A 278 -17.79 8.55 -2.15
N THR A 279 -16.62 7.91 -2.04
CA THR A 279 -16.11 7.39 -0.77
C THR A 279 -15.87 8.52 0.23
N ARG A 280 -15.20 9.60 -0.18
CA ARG A 280 -14.97 10.77 0.68
C ARG A 280 -16.28 11.38 1.18
N ASP A 281 -17.22 11.65 0.29
CA ASP A 281 -18.49 12.29 0.64
C ASP A 281 -19.34 11.39 1.54
N THR A 282 -19.27 10.07 1.35
CA THR A 282 -19.96 9.11 2.22
C THR A 282 -19.35 9.09 3.62
N ILE A 283 -18.02 9.14 3.74
CA ILE A 283 -17.31 9.23 5.04
C ILE A 283 -17.67 10.53 5.74
N VAL A 284 -17.50 11.67 5.06
CA VAL A 284 -17.81 13.00 5.62
C VAL A 284 -19.28 13.08 6.02
N GLY A 285 -20.19 12.63 5.16
CA GLY A 285 -21.63 12.72 5.41
C GLY A 285 -22.16 11.82 6.53
N LYS A 286 -21.50 10.69 6.84
CA LYS A 286 -22.00 9.71 7.83
C LYS A 286 -21.17 9.58 9.10
N LEU A 287 -19.86 9.83 9.01
CA LEU A 287 -18.92 9.58 10.11
C LEU A 287 -18.37 10.87 10.72
N GLN A 288 -18.40 12.00 10.01
CA GLN A 288 -17.92 13.26 10.56
C GLN A 288 -18.83 13.77 11.68
N GLY A 289 -18.21 14.18 12.78
CA GLY A 289 -18.80 14.90 13.90
C GLY A 289 -18.06 16.20 14.19
N ARG A 290 -18.27 16.77 15.37
CA ARG A 290 -17.68 18.06 15.77
C ARG A 290 -16.19 17.96 16.11
N PHE A 291 -15.75 16.78 16.56
CA PHE A 291 -14.40 16.53 17.08
C PHE A 291 -13.56 15.61 16.17
N GLY A 292 -13.99 15.38 14.93
CA GLY A 292 -13.33 14.48 13.98
C GLY A 292 -14.32 13.51 13.35
N CYS A 293 -13.86 12.37 12.85
CA CYS A 293 -14.75 11.33 12.33
C CYS A 293 -14.78 10.11 13.27
N LYS A 294 -15.91 9.42 13.31
CA LYS A 294 -16.00 8.06 13.88
C LYS A 294 -15.14 7.12 13.04
N ARG A 295 -14.57 6.07 13.64
CA ARG A 295 -13.84 5.05 12.87
C ARG A 295 -14.79 4.33 11.91
N PHE A 296 -15.87 3.77 12.45
CA PHE A 296 -16.99 3.21 11.71
C PHE A 296 -18.26 3.29 12.57
N LEU A 297 -19.43 3.08 11.98
CA LEU A 297 -20.71 3.13 12.70
C LEU A 297 -20.80 1.98 13.72
N ARG A 298 -21.37 2.25 14.90
CA ARG A 298 -21.52 1.30 16.01
C ARG A 298 -20.21 0.74 16.55
N ASP A 299 -19.15 1.53 16.44
CA ASP A 299 -17.88 1.23 17.07
C ASP A 299 -17.92 1.52 18.57
N GLY A 300 -17.66 0.50 19.39
CA GLY A 300 -17.70 0.59 20.83
C GLY A 300 -16.42 1.09 21.49
N TYR A 301 -15.31 1.23 20.76
CA TYR A 301 -14.01 1.53 21.37
C TYR A 301 -14.02 2.81 22.18
N ARG A 302 -13.67 2.69 23.47
CA ARG A 302 -13.62 3.77 24.47
C ARG A 302 -14.95 4.50 24.67
N THR A 303 -16.05 3.92 24.20
CA THR A 303 -17.39 4.42 24.54
C THR A 303 -17.69 4.10 26.01
N PRO A 304 -18.54 4.89 26.69
CA PRO A 304 -18.89 4.62 28.09
C PRO A 304 -19.63 3.30 28.35
N LYS A 305 -20.06 2.62 27.28
CA LYS A 305 -20.79 1.34 27.35
C LYS A 305 -19.91 0.13 27.08
N GLU A 306 -18.68 0.32 26.60
CA GLU A 306 -17.74 -0.78 26.39
C GLU A 306 -17.21 -1.30 27.73
N ASP A 307 -17.12 -2.62 27.89
CA ASP A 307 -16.41 -3.22 29.02
C ASP A 307 -14.91 -3.28 28.70
N PRO A 308 -14.07 -2.44 29.35
CA PRO A 308 -12.64 -2.37 29.03
C PRO A 308 -11.86 -3.62 29.47
N ARG A 309 -12.49 -4.57 30.18
CA ARG A 309 -11.84 -5.80 30.68
C ARG A 309 -11.96 -6.96 29.69
N ARG A 310 -12.75 -6.82 28.63
CA ARG A 310 -12.96 -7.85 27.61
C ARG A 310 -12.40 -7.39 26.27
N LEU A 311 -11.73 -8.31 25.57
CA LEU A 311 -11.23 -8.04 24.23
C LEU A 311 -12.35 -8.04 23.18
N TYR A 312 -13.33 -8.93 23.36
CA TYR A 312 -14.39 -9.19 22.39
C TYR A 312 -15.76 -8.70 22.85
N TYR A 313 -16.59 -8.30 21.89
CA TYR A 313 -17.95 -7.86 22.18
C TYR A 313 -18.93 -9.02 22.32
N GLU A 314 -19.99 -8.79 23.09
CA GLU A 314 -21.19 -9.60 23.08
C GLU A 314 -22.08 -9.21 21.88
N PRO A 315 -22.86 -10.16 21.31
CA PRO A 315 -23.65 -9.90 20.11
C PRO A 315 -24.63 -8.71 20.18
N TRP A 316 -25.09 -8.32 21.37
CA TRP A 316 -26.05 -7.23 21.54
C TRP A 316 -25.40 -5.85 21.73
N GLU A 317 -24.10 -5.78 22.02
CA GLU A 317 -23.43 -4.53 22.43
C GLU A 317 -23.36 -3.49 21.30
N LEU A 318 -23.31 -3.92 20.03
CA LEU A 318 -23.21 -3.00 18.89
C LEU A 318 -24.35 -1.99 18.84
N ARG A 319 -25.57 -2.38 19.24
CA ARG A 319 -26.72 -1.45 19.30
C ARG A 319 -26.57 -0.42 20.43
N MET A 320 -25.82 -0.74 21.47
CA MET A 320 -25.55 0.19 22.57
C MET A 320 -24.52 1.25 22.17
N PHE A 321 -23.66 0.99 21.19
CA PHE A 321 -22.65 1.96 20.75
C PHE A 321 -23.18 2.98 19.74
N GLU A 322 -24.32 2.70 19.13
CA GLU A 322 -24.96 3.57 18.15
C GLU A 322 -25.19 4.99 18.71
N ASN A 323 -24.76 6.00 17.96
CA ASN A 323 -24.81 7.42 18.28
C ASN A 323 -23.87 7.92 19.39
N ILE A 324 -23.18 7.03 20.12
CA ILE A 324 -22.21 7.40 21.15
C ILE A 324 -20.77 7.05 20.77
N GLU A 325 -20.55 6.64 19.52
CA GLU A 325 -19.22 6.25 19.02
C GLU A 325 -18.24 7.41 19.19
N CYS A 326 -17.00 7.11 19.54
CA CYS A 326 -15.97 8.13 19.73
C CYS A 326 -15.59 8.81 18.40
N GLU A 327 -15.27 10.09 18.47
CA GLU A 327 -14.83 10.90 17.33
C GLU A 327 -13.31 11.07 17.38
N TRP A 328 -12.64 10.85 16.25
CA TRP A 328 -11.19 10.82 16.15
C TRP A 328 -10.68 12.01 15.32
N PRO A 329 -9.93 12.95 15.93
CA PRO A 329 -9.32 14.08 15.23
C PRO A 329 -8.33 13.67 14.13
N LEU A 330 -7.82 12.43 14.19
CA LEU A 330 -6.98 11.83 13.16
C LEU A 330 -7.54 12.02 11.74
N PHE A 331 -8.86 11.89 11.56
CA PHE A 331 -9.46 11.96 10.24
C PHE A 331 -9.55 13.38 9.69
N PHE A 332 -9.56 14.41 10.54
CA PHE A 332 -9.33 15.78 10.08
C PHE A 332 -7.91 15.94 9.54
N CYS A 333 -6.91 15.30 10.14
CA CYS A 333 -5.54 15.33 9.61
C CYS A 333 -5.45 14.69 8.21
N TYR A 334 -6.16 13.58 7.98
CA TYR A 334 -6.27 12.98 6.65
C TYR A 334 -6.94 13.92 5.65
N LEU A 335 -8.05 14.55 6.02
CA LEU A 335 -8.76 15.50 5.14
C LEU A 335 -7.91 16.73 4.82
N ILE A 336 -7.18 17.29 5.80
CA ILE A 336 -6.24 18.40 5.57
C ILE A 336 -5.20 18.00 4.52
N LEU A 337 -4.56 16.84 4.68
CA LEU A 337 -3.58 16.36 3.71
C LEU A 337 -4.21 16.14 2.34
N ASP A 338 -5.37 15.48 2.28
CA ASP A 338 -6.11 15.23 1.05
C ASP A 338 -6.38 16.52 0.26
N TYR A 339 -6.90 17.55 0.90
CA TYR A 339 -7.14 18.85 0.25
C TYR A 339 -5.84 19.60 -0.09
N CYS A 340 -4.76 19.41 0.68
CA CYS A 340 -3.43 19.92 0.30
C CYS A 340 -2.92 19.26 -1.00
N PHE A 341 -3.09 17.94 -1.16
CA PHE A 341 -2.70 17.22 -2.39
C PHE A 341 -3.57 17.63 -3.60
N GLN A 342 -4.85 17.92 -3.38
CA GLN A 342 -5.76 18.47 -4.40
C GLN A 342 -5.53 19.96 -4.73
N ARG A 343 -4.61 20.63 -4.01
CA ARG A 343 -4.36 22.08 -4.10
C ARG A 343 -5.58 22.95 -3.74
N ASN A 344 -6.53 22.41 -2.98
CA ASN A 344 -7.67 23.14 -2.45
C ASN A 344 -7.31 23.73 -1.07
N LYS A 345 -6.71 24.92 -1.09
CA LYS A 345 -6.18 25.56 0.13
C LYS A 345 -7.27 26.01 1.09
N ASP A 346 -8.42 26.42 0.57
CA ASP A 346 -9.50 26.99 1.37
C ASP A 346 -10.12 25.92 2.28
N VAL A 347 -10.50 24.77 1.71
CA VAL A 347 -11.07 23.66 2.48
C VAL A 347 -10.03 23.03 3.41
N ALA A 348 -8.76 22.95 2.99
CA ALA A 348 -7.68 22.50 3.88
C ALA A 348 -7.53 23.41 5.12
N LEU A 349 -7.67 24.73 4.94
CA LEU A 349 -7.63 25.70 6.02
C LEU A 349 -8.85 25.57 6.95
N GLU A 350 -10.05 25.40 6.40
CA GLU A 350 -11.28 25.18 7.19
C GLU A 350 -11.16 23.96 8.12
N TYR A 351 -10.67 22.82 7.63
CA TYR A 351 -10.42 21.64 8.48
C TYR A 351 -9.28 21.86 9.48
N THR A 352 -8.30 22.70 9.14
CA THR A 352 -7.21 23.06 10.06
C THR A 352 -7.72 23.91 11.21
N GLU A 353 -8.57 24.89 10.95
CA GLU A 353 -9.20 25.71 11.98
C GLU A 353 -10.08 24.84 12.90
N GLN A 354 -10.93 23.98 12.33
CA GLN A 354 -11.74 23.03 13.10
C GLN A 354 -10.91 22.10 13.98
N LEU A 355 -9.81 21.55 13.45
CA LEU A 355 -8.89 20.71 14.22
C LEU A 355 -8.20 21.52 15.33
N GLU A 356 -7.69 22.71 15.02
CA GLU A 356 -6.95 23.56 15.95
C GLU A 356 -7.82 24.10 17.10
N ASP A 357 -9.15 24.15 16.91
CA ASP A 357 -10.15 24.53 17.93
C ASP A 357 -10.38 23.42 18.96
N ILE A 358 -10.32 22.15 18.54
CA ILE A 358 -10.49 21.01 19.44
C ILE A 358 -9.18 20.61 20.13
N MET A 359 -8.01 20.83 19.51
CA MET A 359 -6.71 20.45 20.07
C MET A 359 -6.45 20.96 21.49
N ILE A 360 -5.76 20.13 22.30
CA ILE A 360 -5.38 20.47 23.66
C ILE A 360 -4.13 21.35 23.66
N ARG A 361 -4.14 22.45 24.42
CA ARG A 361 -3.00 23.36 24.54
C ARG A 361 -2.23 23.09 25.82
N THR A 362 -0.91 22.88 25.68
CA THR A 362 0.02 22.84 26.82
C THR A 362 0.24 24.24 27.40
N GLU A 363 0.80 24.31 28.62
CA GLU A 363 1.18 25.58 29.26
C GLU A 363 2.15 26.42 28.39
N ASP A 364 3.03 25.74 27.65
CA ASP A 364 3.97 26.37 26.71
C ASP A 364 3.32 26.76 25.36
N GLY A 365 2.00 26.62 25.21
CA GLY A 365 1.24 26.98 24.01
C GLY A 365 1.32 25.98 22.85
N ILE A 366 1.95 24.82 23.04
CA ILE A 366 2.01 23.75 22.02
C ILE A 366 0.64 23.07 21.92
N LYS A 367 0.13 22.91 20.70
CA LYS A 367 -1.12 22.23 20.39
C LYS A 367 -0.89 20.73 20.21
N LEU A 368 -1.68 19.93 20.93
CA LEU A 368 -1.64 18.47 20.93
C LEU A 368 -2.93 17.91 20.32
N VAL A 369 -2.79 17.00 19.37
CA VAL A 369 -3.91 16.22 18.84
C VAL A 369 -4.17 15.04 19.78
N PRO A 370 -5.33 14.94 20.46
CA PRO A 370 -5.66 13.76 21.25
C PRO A 370 -6.08 12.59 20.34
N GLU A 371 -6.06 11.38 20.89
CA GLU A 371 -6.47 10.16 20.20
C GLU A 371 -7.95 10.23 19.78
N LEU A 372 -8.84 10.55 20.72
CA LEU A 372 -10.28 10.59 20.49
C LEU A 372 -11.05 11.45 21.49
N TYR A 373 -12.31 11.73 21.16
CA TYR A 373 -13.31 12.39 22.01
C TYR A 373 -14.49 11.45 22.28
N SER A 374 -14.79 11.23 23.56
CA SER A 374 -15.85 10.36 24.04
C SER A 374 -16.93 11.13 24.79
N VAL A 375 -18.17 10.64 24.72
CA VAL A 375 -19.30 11.20 25.46
C VAL A 375 -19.09 10.90 26.96
N PRO A 376 -19.26 11.87 27.89
CA PRO A 376 -19.20 11.57 29.31
C PRO A 376 -20.29 10.58 29.74
N ALA A 377 -19.96 9.63 30.62
CA ALA A 377 -20.87 8.54 31.02
C ALA A 377 -22.24 9.04 31.52
N GLN A 378 -22.25 10.17 32.23
CA GLN A 378 -23.47 10.81 32.74
C GLN A 378 -24.36 11.44 31.65
N LEU A 379 -23.81 11.76 30.48
CA LEU A 379 -24.51 12.40 29.37
C LEU A 379 -24.98 11.42 28.29
N VAL A 380 -24.63 10.13 28.41
CA VAL A 380 -24.98 9.09 27.41
C VAL A 380 -26.49 9.04 27.11
N ASN A 381 -27.33 9.11 28.14
CA ASN A 381 -28.78 9.08 27.94
C ASN A 381 -29.31 10.34 27.23
N ALA A 382 -28.63 11.48 27.38
CA ALA A 382 -28.96 12.70 26.67
C ALA A 382 -28.52 12.61 25.20
N GLU A 383 -27.31 12.11 24.95
CA GLU A 383 -26.80 11.88 23.58
C GLU A 383 -27.69 10.90 22.79
N TYR A 384 -28.21 9.83 23.41
CA TYR A 384 -29.15 8.94 22.72
C TYR A 384 -30.47 9.62 22.32
N ARG A 385 -30.92 10.61 23.10
CA ARG A 385 -32.18 11.35 22.81
C ARG A 385 -31.98 12.35 21.69
N GLU A 386 -30.84 13.03 21.68
CA GLU A 386 -30.49 14.05 20.70
C GLU A 386 -29.00 13.92 20.29
N PRO A 387 -28.69 13.01 19.34
CA PRO A 387 -27.31 12.73 18.93
C PRO A 387 -26.54 13.96 18.46
N GLY A 388 -25.24 14.03 18.81
CA GLY A 388 -24.33 15.10 18.40
C GLY A 388 -24.40 16.37 19.25
N THR A 389 -25.27 16.42 20.26
CA THR A 389 -25.50 17.63 21.08
C THR A 389 -24.60 17.72 22.30
N GLN A 390 -24.13 16.59 22.83
CA GLN A 390 -23.38 16.59 24.08
C GLN A 390 -21.91 16.98 23.85
N GLU A 391 -21.35 17.75 24.78
CA GLU A 391 -19.92 18.02 24.82
C GLU A 391 -19.15 16.74 25.15
N ARG A 392 -18.04 16.54 24.43
CA ARG A 392 -17.21 15.34 24.54
C ARG A 392 -15.90 15.66 25.26
N ILE A 393 -15.35 14.65 25.92
CA ILE A 393 -14.07 14.74 26.62
C ILE A 393 -12.99 13.99 25.85
N ALA A 394 -11.80 14.58 25.77
CA ALA A 394 -10.65 13.90 25.19
C ALA A 394 -10.26 12.70 26.06
N LEU A 395 -10.02 11.55 25.42
CA LEU A 395 -9.53 10.32 26.06
C LEU A 395 -8.41 9.71 25.21
N GLY A 396 -7.71 8.75 25.81
CA GLY A 396 -6.61 8.05 25.16
C GLY A 396 -5.30 8.82 25.23
N GLN A 397 -4.43 8.63 24.24
CA GLN A 397 -3.14 9.29 24.17
C GLN A 397 -3.26 10.77 23.81
N CYS A 398 -2.43 11.61 24.44
CA CYS A 398 -2.32 13.02 24.08
C CYS A 398 -0.87 13.51 24.32
N PRO A 399 -0.10 13.82 23.25
CA PRO A 399 -0.49 13.72 21.85
C PRO A 399 -0.62 12.26 21.39
N PHE A 400 -1.56 11.99 20.49
CA PHE A 400 -1.57 10.77 19.71
C PHE A 400 -0.62 10.93 18.52
N LEU A 401 0.53 10.23 18.56
CA LEU A 401 1.68 10.52 17.69
C LEU A 401 1.37 10.35 16.20
N TRP A 402 0.51 9.40 15.82
CA TRP A 402 0.06 9.24 14.44
C TRP A 402 -0.64 10.51 13.93
N ALA A 403 -1.67 10.97 14.64
CA ALA A 403 -2.40 12.17 14.26
C ALA A 403 -1.52 13.43 14.35
N GLN A 404 -0.70 13.55 15.40
CA GLN A 404 0.23 14.67 15.56
C GLN A 404 1.22 14.77 14.40
N SER A 405 1.74 13.63 13.92
CA SER A 405 2.65 13.58 12.78
C SER A 405 1.98 14.07 11.49
N LEU A 406 0.78 13.57 11.19
CA LEU A 406 0.03 13.99 10.00
C LEU A 406 -0.37 15.48 10.05
N TYR A 407 -0.73 15.99 11.24
CA TYR A 407 -0.98 17.41 11.45
C TYR A 407 0.26 18.27 11.13
N ILE A 408 1.44 17.89 11.63
CA ILE A 408 2.69 18.61 11.35
C ILE A 408 2.99 18.60 9.84
N LEU A 409 2.81 17.47 9.16
CA LEU A 409 2.95 17.38 7.70
C LEU A 409 1.97 18.32 6.98
N GLY A 410 0.71 18.35 7.39
CA GLY A 410 -0.31 19.26 6.86
C GLY A 410 0.13 20.71 6.98
N LYS A 411 0.63 21.13 8.15
CA LYS A 411 1.15 22.50 8.35
C LYS A 411 2.36 22.79 7.45
N LEU A 412 3.30 21.85 7.32
CA LEU A 412 4.46 22.02 6.43
C LEU A 412 4.07 22.18 4.96
N LEU A 413 3.02 21.48 4.49
CA LEU A 413 2.47 21.65 3.14
C LEU A 413 1.76 23.00 2.97
N GLN A 414 0.89 23.37 3.93
CA GLN A 414 0.13 24.62 3.89
C GLN A 414 1.04 25.86 3.90
N GLU A 415 2.11 25.82 4.70
CA GLU A 415 3.09 26.91 4.81
C GLU A 415 4.14 26.86 3.67
N GLY A 416 4.06 25.88 2.76
CA GLY A 416 4.89 25.80 1.56
C GLY A 416 6.33 25.32 1.80
N PHE A 417 6.62 24.80 2.99
CA PHE A 417 7.90 24.16 3.29
C PHE A 417 8.08 22.86 2.48
N LEU A 418 6.98 22.12 2.32
CA LEU A 418 6.89 20.93 1.49
C LEU A 418 5.98 21.15 0.29
N ALA A 419 6.33 20.52 -0.83
CA ALA A 419 5.43 20.30 -1.94
C ALA A 419 4.88 18.86 -1.94
N PRO A 420 3.67 18.61 -2.47
CA PRO A 420 3.10 17.26 -2.55
C PRO A 420 4.01 16.21 -3.19
N GLY A 421 4.77 16.59 -4.22
CA GLY A 421 5.71 15.68 -4.90
C GLY A 421 6.94 15.28 -4.06
N GLU A 422 7.22 15.98 -2.96
CA GLU A 422 8.31 15.62 -2.04
C GLU A 422 7.87 14.51 -1.07
N LEU A 423 6.57 14.44 -0.73
CA LEU A 423 6.00 13.35 0.08
C LEU A 423 5.56 12.14 -0.77
N ASP A 424 5.39 12.33 -2.08
CA ASP A 424 5.04 11.30 -3.06
C ASP A 424 6.00 11.35 -4.28
N PRO A 425 7.30 11.04 -4.08
CA PRO A 425 8.29 11.02 -5.16
C PRO A 425 7.98 10.00 -6.26
N LEU A 426 7.23 8.94 -5.94
CA LEU A 426 6.77 7.94 -6.91
C LEU A 426 5.53 8.39 -7.72
N ASN A 427 5.02 9.60 -7.48
CA ASN A 427 3.88 10.21 -8.18
C ASN A 427 2.61 9.35 -8.18
N ARG A 428 2.37 8.60 -7.12
CA ARG A 428 1.18 7.76 -6.97
C ARG A 428 -0.12 8.55 -7.04
N ARG A 429 -0.12 9.80 -6.56
CA ARG A 429 -1.29 10.69 -6.64
C ARG A 429 -1.80 10.94 -8.07
N LEU A 430 -0.96 10.69 -9.09
CA LEU A 430 -1.31 10.86 -10.50
C LEU A 430 -1.96 9.60 -11.11
N CYS A 431 -2.25 8.57 -10.30
CA CYS A 431 -2.87 7.33 -10.76
C CYS A 431 -4.23 7.53 -11.45
N SER A 432 -4.95 8.59 -11.09
CA SER A 432 -6.27 8.95 -11.64
C SER A 432 -6.21 9.82 -12.91
N GLU A 433 -5.02 10.26 -13.33
CA GLU A 433 -4.89 11.04 -14.56
C GLU A 433 -5.16 10.18 -15.81
N LYS A 434 -5.78 10.79 -16.83
CA LYS A 434 -6.06 10.09 -18.09
C LYS A 434 -4.74 9.77 -18.80
N LYS A 435 -4.56 8.49 -19.10
CA LYS A 435 -3.41 7.96 -19.85
C LYS A 435 -3.79 7.72 -21.32
N PRO A 436 -2.80 7.69 -22.24
CA PRO A 436 -3.05 7.43 -23.66
C PRO A 436 -3.67 6.05 -23.88
N ASP A 437 -4.38 5.91 -24.99
CA ASP A 437 -5.02 4.64 -25.37
C ASP A 437 -3.98 3.52 -25.52
N VAL A 438 -4.31 2.36 -24.94
CA VAL A 438 -3.48 1.17 -24.97
C VAL A 438 -3.71 0.44 -26.29
N VAL A 439 -2.63 0.25 -27.06
CA VAL A 439 -2.64 -0.61 -28.25
C VAL A 439 -1.96 -1.92 -27.90
N VAL A 440 -2.73 -3.01 -27.84
CA VAL A 440 -2.20 -4.36 -27.65
C VAL A 440 -1.61 -4.85 -28.97
N GLN A 441 -0.35 -5.30 -28.93
CA GLN A 441 0.34 -5.89 -30.07
C GLN A 441 0.16 -7.40 -30.02
N VAL A 442 -0.22 -8.00 -31.15
CA VAL A 442 -0.38 -9.45 -31.27
C VAL A 442 0.68 -9.95 -32.24
N VAL A 443 1.50 -10.89 -31.77
CA VAL A 443 2.56 -11.52 -32.55
C VAL A 443 2.23 -12.99 -32.70
N ILE A 444 2.20 -13.48 -33.95
CA ILE A 444 1.95 -14.89 -34.26
C ILE A 444 3.25 -15.50 -34.75
N LEU A 445 3.71 -16.56 -34.08
CA LEU A 445 4.91 -17.31 -34.46
C LEU A 445 4.56 -18.75 -34.82
N ALA A 446 5.19 -19.27 -35.85
CA ALA A 446 5.09 -20.68 -36.19
C ALA A 446 5.99 -21.53 -35.29
N GLU A 447 5.47 -22.65 -34.80
CA GLU A 447 6.26 -23.64 -34.05
C GLU A 447 7.38 -24.24 -34.90
N ASP A 448 7.10 -24.51 -36.18
CA ASP A 448 8.08 -25.06 -37.12
C ASP A 448 7.90 -24.49 -38.56
N SER A 449 8.84 -24.82 -39.44
CA SER A 449 8.80 -24.37 -40.83
C SER A 449 7.60 -24.93 -41.60
N ARG A 450 7.11 -26.14 -41.26
CA ARG A 450 5.95 -26.75 -41.92
C ARG A 450 4.68 -25.94 -41.66
N ILE A 451 4.52 -25.45 -40.44
CA ILE A 451 3.39 -24.62 -40.02
C ILE A 451 3.47 -23.24 -40.65
N ARG A 452 4.67 -22.65 -40.66
CA ARG A 452 4.93 -21.38 -41.35
C ARG A 452 4.51 -21.46 -42.82
N ASP A 453 4.95 -22.51 -43.53
CA ASP A 453 4.66 -22.66 -44.95
C ASP A 453 3.15 -22.87 -45.22
N LYS A 454 2.44 -23.59 -44.33
CA LYS A 454 0.97 -23.72 -44.38
C LYS A 454 0.22 -22.42 -44.15
N LEU A 455 0.72 -21.55 -43.28
CA LEU A 455 0.12 -20.24 -43.04
C LEU A 455 0.37 -19.28 -44.19
N ALA A 456 1.54 -19.39 -44.83
CA ALA A 456 1.84 -18.65 -46.06
C ALA A 456 0.90 -19.04 -47.22
N GLU A 457 0.42 -20.29 -47.29
CA GLU A 457 -0.62 -20.70 -48.26
C GLU A 457 -1.95 -19.94 -48.08
N HIS A 458 -2.19 -19.33 -46.91
CA HIS A 458 -3.38 -18.55 -46.58
C HIS A 458 -3.09 -17.03 -46.52
N ASP A 459 -2.00 -16.56 -47.15
CA ASP A 459 -1.53 -15.17 -47.13
C ASP A 459 -1.16 -14.62 -45.73
N VAL A 460 -0.86 -15.51 -44.78
CA VAL A 460 -0.44 -15.15 -43.41
C VAL A 460 1.06 -15.37 -43.28
N MET A 461 1.83 -14.30 -43.41
CA MET A 461 3.29 -14.33 -43.26
C MET A 461 3.65 -14.33 -41.76
N VAL A 462 4.34 -15.37 -41.30
CA VAL A 462 4.82 -15.50 -39.92
C VAL A 462 6.28 -15.94 -39.88
N GLN A 463 6.95 -15.66 -38.77
CA GLN A 463 8.30 -16.16 -38.48
C GLN A 463 8.22 -17.36 -37.52
N THR A 464 9.23 -18.22 -37.55
CA THR A 464 9.43 -19.27 -36.56
C THR A 464 10.12 -18.72 -35.30
N ILE A 465 10.06 -19.45 -34.18
CA ILE A 465 10.78 -19.08 -32.94
C ILE A 465 12.30 -18.89 -33.19
N ALA A 466 12.89 -19.70 -34.09
CA ALA A 466 14.31 -19.61 -34.40
C ALA A 466 14.68 -18.34 -35.22
N GLU A 467 13.72 -17.79 -35.97
CA GLU A 467 13.94 -16.64 -36.85
C GLU A 467 13.82 -15.29 -36.12
N VAL A 468 13.21 -15.25 -34.94
CA VAL A 468 13.06 -14.03 -34.12
C VAL A 468 14.24 -13.76 -33.18
N ALA A 469 15.37 -14.45 -33.37
CA ALA A 469 16.60 -14.18 -32.64
C ALA A 469 17.01 -12.69 -32.80
N PRO A 470 17.39 -11.98 -31.72
CA PRO A 470 17.87 -12.50 -30.44
C PRO A 470 16.80 -12.70 -29.35
N ILE A 471 15.50 -12.58 -29.66
CA ILE A 471 14.43 -12.75 -28.67
C ILE A 471 14.18 -14.24 -28.43
N GLU A 472 14.34 -14.70 -27.19
CA GLU A 472 14.00 -16.06 -26.76
C GLU A 472 12.54 -16.12 -26.30
N VAL A 473 11.71 -16.83 -27.06
CA VAL A 473 10.30 -17.06 -26.71
C VAL A 473 10.18 -18.31 -25.86
N GLN A 474 9.59 -18.18 -24.67
CA GLN A 474 9.44 -19.26 -23.70
C GLN A 474 8.00 -19.34 -23.18
N PRO A 475 7.53 -20.49 -22.68
CA PRO A 475 6.21 -20.56 -22.05
C PRO A 475 6.19 -19.89 -20.67
N ALA A 476 5.01 -19.41 -20.24
CA ALA A 476 4.83 -18.73 -18.95
C ALA A 476 5.35 -19.51 -17.74
N LYS A 477 5.33 -20.85 -17.78
CA LYS A 477 5.89 -21.72 -16.72
C LYS A 477 7.38 -21.47 -16.45
N VAL A 478 8.14 -21.05 -17.47
CA VAL A 478 9.56 -20.70 -17.30
C VAL A 478 9.67 -19.40 -16.52
N LEU A 479 8.85 -18.39 -16.84
CA LEU A 479 8.79 -17.14 -16.09
C LEU A 479 8.41 -17.39 -14.62
N SER A 480 7.39 -18.23 -14.41
CA SER A 480 6.99 -18.68 -13.07
C SER A 480 8.16 -19.27 -12.29
N HIS A 481 8.91 -20.19 -12.92
CA HIS A 481 10.09 -20.79 -12.32
C HIS A 481 11.18 -19.76 -12.00
N LEU A 482 11.44 -18.80 -12.88
CA LEU A 482 12.39 -17.71 -12.64
C LEU A 482 12.00 -16.87 -11.41
N TYR A 483 10.72 -16.53 -11.27
CA TYR A 483 10.23 -15.79 -10.11
C TYR A 483 10.39 -16.54 -8.78
N THR A 484 10.47 -17.88 -8.78
CA THR A 484 10.74 -18.64 -7.54
C THR A 484 12.13 -18.38 -6.95
N TYR A 485 13.09 -17.93 -7.76
CA TYR A 485 14.43 -17.58 -7.28
C TYR A 485 14.48 -16.21 -6.60
N LEU A 486 13.51 -15.34 -6.87
CA LEU A 486 13.43 -14.02 -6.25
C LEU A 486 13.20 -14.16 -4.74
N GLY A 487 13.95 -13.40 -3.94
CA GLY A 487 13.86 -13.45 -2.49
C GLY A 487 14.43 -14.71 -1.84
N ARG A 488 14.99 -15.66 -2.62
CA ARG A 488 15.62 -16.85 -2.02
C ARG A 488 16.86 -16.45 -1.23
N ASN A 489 16.89 -16.81 0.05
CA ASN A 489 18.02 -16.54 0.93
C ASN A 489 18.27 -17.71 1.89
N LYS A 490 19.40 -18.40 1.71
CA LYS A 490 19.76 -19.57 2.54
C LYS A 490 20.07 -19.20 3.99
N LYS A 491 20.61 -18.01 4.26
CA LYS A 491 20.98 -17.59 5.63
C LYS A 491 19.73 -17.30 6.48
N LEU A 492 18.69 -16.77 5.83
CA LEU A 492 17.41 -16.43 6.46
C LEU A 492 16.36 -17.55 6.35
N GLY A 493 16.68 -18.70 5.76
CA GLY A 493 15.72 -19.78 5.55
C GLY A 493 14.61 -19.48 4.52
N LEU A 494 14.74 -18.41 3.73
CA LEU A 494 13.72 -17.96 2.79
C LEU A 494 13.86 -18.69 1.46
N SER A 495 12.76 -19.29 0.99
CA SER A 495 12.76 -20.05 -0.27
C SER A 495 12.46 -19.22 -1.51
N GLY A 496 11.98 -17.98 -1.34
CA GLY A 496 11.51 -17.10 -2.43
C GLY A 496 10.01 -17.22 -2.69
N ARG A 497 9.55 -16.89 -3.91
CA ARG A 497 8.13 -16.97 -4.27
C ARG A 497 7.65 -18.42 -4.32
N LYS A 498 6.50 -18.68 -3.70
CA LYS A 498 5.88 -20.02 -3.67
C LYS A 498 4.83 -20.22 -4.75
N SER A 499 4.06 -19.18 -5.05
CA SER A 499 3.05 -19.22 -6.12
C SER A 499 3.72 -19.40 -7.48
N ARG A 500 3.14 -20.29 -8.30
CA ARG A 500 3.56 -20.53 -9.67
C ARG A 500 2.69 -19.83 -10.70
N ASP A 501 1.66 -19.12 -10.27
CA ASP A 501 0.76 -18.45 -11.20
C ASP A 501 1.40 -17.17 -11.72
N VAL A 502 1.27 -16.96 -13.03
CA VAL A 502 1.75 -15.76 -13.73
C VAL A 502 0.66 -15.32 -14.69
N GLY A 503 0.13 -14.11 -14.48
CA GLY A 503 -0.97 -13.63 -15.29
C GLY A 503 -0.56 -13.01 -16.63
N ILE A 504 -1.56 -12.55 -17.36
CA ILE A 504 -1.40 -11.99 -18.71
C ILE A 504 -0.59 -10.69 -18.69
N LEU A 505 -0.65 -9.88 -17.62
CA LEU A 505 0.11 -8.62 -17.56
C LEU A 505 1.60 -8.90 -17.51
N SER A 506 1.99 -9.91 -16.74
CA SER A 506 3.40 -10.30 -16.60
C SER A 506 3.93 -10.99 -17.85
N THR A 507 3.13 -11.78 -18.56
CA THR A 507 3.55 -12.43 -19.81
C THR A 507 3.59 -11.48 -21.01
N SER A 508 2.86 -10.36 -20.96
CA SER A 508 2.72 -9.45 -22.11
C SER A 508 3.81 -8.37 -22.22
N LYS A 509 4.97 -8.58 -21.59
CA LYS A 509 6.13 -7.69 -21.67
C LYS A 509 7.42 -8.46 -21.96
N LEU A 510 8.43 -7.72 -22.42
CA LEU A 510 9.78 -8.25 -22.65
C LEU A 510 10.62 -8.16 -21.38
N TYR A 511 11.47 -9.16 -21.18
CA TYR A 511 12.38 -9.27 -20.05
C TYR A 511 13.83 -9.27 -20.55
N SER A 512 14.70 -8.52 -19.89
CA SER A 512 16.15 -8.60 -20.16
C SER A 512 16.80 -9.43 -19.07
N LEU A 513 17.49 -10.51 -19.46
CA LEU A 513 18.28 -11.33 -18.53
C LEU A 513 19.69 -11.52 -19.09
N GLY A 514 20.64 -10.75 -18.56
CA GLY A 514 21.96 -10.60 -19.17
C GLY A 514 21.85 -9.98 -20.57
N ASP A 515 22.50 -10.58 -21.56
CA ASP A 515 22.51 -10.11 -22.95
C ASP A 515 21.35 -10.66 -23.80
N LYS A 516 20.40 -11.37 -23.18
CA LYS A 516 19.27 -12.01 -23.85
C LYS A 516 17.96 -11.31 -23.50
N ILE A 517 17.09 -11.22 -24.51
CA ILE A 517 15.72 -10.73 -24.36
C ILE A 517 14.80 -11.94 -24.36
N PHE A 518 13.94 -12.02 -23.36
CA PHE A 518 12.94 -13.06 -23.22
C PHE A 518 11.55 -12.48 -23.46
N ALA A 519 10.72 -13.24 -24.15
CA ALA A 519 9.30 -13.00 -24.28
C ALA A 519 8.53 -14.27 -23.90
N PHE A 520 7.33 -14.11 -23.32
CA PHE A 520 6.60 -15.25 -22.79
C PHE A 520 5.24 -15.42 -23.45
N THR A 521 4.92 -16.65 -23.86
CA THR A 521 3.55 -16.96 -24.31
C THR A 521 2.61 -16.99 -23.10
N PRO A 522 1.35 -16.54 -23.22
CA PRO A 522 0.48 -16.50 -22.06
C PRO A 522 0.15 -17.88 -21.52
N GLN A 523 0.02 -17.98 -20.19
CA GLN A 523 -0.22 -19.25 -19.49
C GLN A 523 -1.48 -19.97 -19.98
N SER A 524 -2.54 -19.23 -20.35
CA SER A 524 -3.79 -19.80 -20.85
C SER A 524 -3.67 -20.52 -22.20
N PHE A 525 -2.55 -20.37 -22.91
CA PHE A 525 -2.26 -21.06 -24.18
C PHE A 525 -1.27 -22.22 -24.00
N ASP A 526 -0.81 -22.49 -22.77
CA ASP A 526 0.03 -23.66 -22.50
C ASP A 526 -0.84 -24.94 -22.52
N MET A 527 -0.75 -25.69 -23.62
CA MET A 527 -1.52 -26.91 -23.83
C MET A 527 -1.07 -28.07 -22.94
N GLU A 528 0.14 -28.02 -22.36
CA GLU A 528 0.61 -29.06 -21.43
C GLU A 528 -0.05 -28.95 -20.06
N GLU A 529 -0.43 -27.74 -19.65
CA GLU A 529 -0.98 -27.46 -18.32
C GLU A 529 -2.51 -27.29 -18.35
N TYR A 530 -3.08 -26.78 -19.45
CA TYR A 530 -4.51 -26.48 -19.55
C TYR A 530 -5.21 -27.29 -20.64
N TYR A 531 -5.98 -28.31 -20.23
CA TYR A 531 -6.81 -29.11 -21.14
C TYR A 531 -7.85 -28.25 -21.90
N THR A 532 -8.34 -27.19 -21.28
CA THR A 532 -9.30 -26.25 -21.89
C THR A 532 -8.77 -25.54 -23.14
N SER A 533 -7.45 -25.54 -23.35
CA SER A 533 -6.80 -24.99 -24.55
C SER A 533 -7.00 -25.85 -25.80
N HIS A 534 -7.56 -27.06 -25.64
CA HIS A 534 -7.91 -27.94 -26.76
C HIS A 534 -9.25 -27.58 -27.41
N ASP A 535 -10.10 -26.79 -26.73
CA ASP A 535 -11.34 -26.27 -27.30
C ASP A 535 -11.05 -24.95 -28.04
N SER A 536 -11.24 -24.99 -29.36
CA SER A 536 -11.03 -23.86 -30.26
C SER A 536 -11.86 -22.62 -29.91
N GLY A 537 -13.13 -22.81 -29.55
CA GLY A 537 -14.04 -21.71 -29.27
C GLY A 537 -13.70 -21.05 -27.94
N LEU A 538 -13.42 -21.86 -26.93
CA LEU A 538 -13.00 -21.37 -25.62
C LEU A 538 -11.64 -20.66 -25.68
N LEU A 539 -10.71 -21.11 -26.51
CA LEU A 539 -9.42 -20.47 -26.71
C LEU A 539 -9.58 -19.08 -27.36
N ALA A 540 -10.45 -18.94 -28.37
CA ALA A 540 -10.75 -17.64 -29.00
C ALA A 540 -11.43 -16.66 -28.02
N ASP A 541 -12.35 -17.15 -27.19
CA ASP A 541 -13.02 -16.36 -26.15
C ASP A 541 -12.02 -15.88 -25.06
N LYS A 542 -11.14 -16.78 -24.61
CA LYS A 542 -10.04 -16.43 -23.69
C LYS A 542 -9.09 -15.40 -24.30
N PHE A 543 -8.75 -15.54 -25.57
CA PHE A 543 -7.92 -14.56 -26.27
C PHE A 543 -8.57 -13.17 -26.28
N THR A 544 -9.85 -13.10 -26.66
CA THR A 544 -10.63 -11.86 -26.68
C THR A 544 -10.72 -11.24 -25.28
N THR A 545 -10.94 -12.06 -24.26
CA THR A 545 -10.94 -11.64 -22.85
C THR A 545 -9.58 -11.09 -22.42
N ASN A 546 -8.48 -11.74 -22.80
CA ASN A 546 -7.12 -11.28 -22.52
C ASN A 546 -6.81 -9.93 -23.20
N LEU A 547 -7.23 -9.74 -24.46
CA LEU A 547 -7.10 -8.47 -25.16
C LEU A 547 -7.84 -7.34 -24.45
N ALA A 548 -9.10 -7.58 -24.08
CA ALA A 548 -9.90 -6.62 -23.33
C ALA A 548 -9.25 -6.29 -21.98
N PHE A 549 -8.80 -7.32 -21.26
CA PHE A 549 -8.15 -7.16 -19.97
C PHE A 549 -6.86 -6.33 -20.06
N LEU A 550 -5.98 -6.59 -21.04
CA LEU A 550 -4.78 -5.79 -21.26
C LEU A 550 -5.12 -4.34 -21.62
N THR A 551 -6.08 -4.13 -22.52
CA THR A 551 -6.51 -2.79 -22.93
C THR A 551 -7.00 -1.97 -21.74
N MET A 552 -7.73 -2.59 -20.82
CA MET A 552 -8.25 -1.92 -19.63
C MET A 552 -7.18 -1.68 -18.55
N ASN A 553 -6.24 -2.63 -18.37
CA ASN A 553 -5.39 -2.69 -17.18
C ASN A 553 -3.90 -2.41 -17.43
N TRP A 554 -3.45 -2.20 -18.67
CA TRP A 554 -2.05 -1.84 -18.99
C TRP A 554 -1.68 -0.40 -18.61
N ARG A 555 -2.60 0.36 -18.02
CA ARG A 555 -2.45 1.80 -17.76
C ARG A 555 -1.23 2.14 -16.90
N HIS A 556 -0.82 1.28 -15.98
CA HIS A 556 0.27 1.55 -15.04
C HIS A 556 1.63 0.99 -15.46
N MET A 557 1.72 0.41 -16.65
CA MET A 557 2.96 -0.16 -17.19
C MET A 557 3.50 0.67 -18.34
N LEU A 558 4.82 0.65 -18.50
CA LEU A 558 5.52 1.33 -19.59
C LEU A 558 5.48 0.49 -20.87
N GLY A 559 5.45 1.16 -22.01
CA GLY A 559 5.44 0.50 -23.32
C GLY A 559 4.07 -0.07 -23.71
N ARG A 560 4.06 -0.82 -24.81
CA ARG A 560 2.85 -1.47 -25.34
C ARG A 560 2.85 -2.95 -24.94
N PRO A 561 1.70 -3.52 -24.56
CA PRO A 561 1.61 -4.94 -24.28
C PRO A 561 1.76 -5.75 -25.56
N ILE A 562 2.50 -6.87 -25.48
CA ILE A 562 2.70 -7.81 -26.58
C ILE A 562 2.17 -9.18 -26.16
N ILE A 563 1.15 -9.70 -26.86
CA ILE A 563 0.74 -11.10 -26.74
C ILE A 563 1.42 -11.90 -27.85
N ILE A 564 2.11 -12.97 -27.46
CA ILE A 564 2.70 -13.94 -28.40
C ILE A 564 1.83 -15.19 -28.46
N LEU A 565 1.39 -15.54 -29.66
CA LEU A 565 0.68 -16.78 -29.97
C LEU A 565 1.59 -17.71 -30.75
N LEU A 566 1.68 -18.96 -30.28
CA LEU A 566 2.37 -20.02 -31.02
C LEU A 566 1.37 -20.79 -31.88
N ALA A 567 1.51 -20.68 -33.20
CA ALA A 567 0.79 -21.52 -34.14
C ALA A 567 1.41 -22.91 -34.15
N SER A 568 0.67 -23.88 -33.61
CA SER A 568 1.02 -25.31 -33.60
C SER A 568 0.07 -26.11 -34.51
N GLY A 569 0.44 -27.36 -34.81
CA GLY A 569 -0.34 -28.26 -35.66
C GLY A 569 -1.82 -28.41 -35.25
N HIS A 570 -2.12 -28.25 -33.95
CA HIS A 570 -3.45 -28.34 -33.37
C HIS A 570 -4.22 -27.01 -33.40
N VAL A 571 -3.52 -25.89 -33.33
CA VAL A 571 -4.09 -24.53 -33.34
C VAL A 571 -4.39 -24.04 -34.77
N LEU A 572 -3.77 -24.66 -35.78
CA LEU A 572 -3.92 -24.35 -37.21
C LEU A 572 -5.29 -24.65 -37.83
N GLY A 573 -6.23 -25.25 -37.08
CA GLY A 573 -7.63 -25.35 -37.52
C GLY A 573 -8.33 -23.98 -37.55
N ASN A 574 -9.65 -23.95 -37.80
CA ASN A 574 -10.53 -22.76 -37.92
C ASN A 574 -10.25 -21.59 -36.95
N ILE A 575 -9.57 -21.84 -35.83
CA ILE A 575 -9.07 -20.87 -34.83
C ILE A 575 -8.20 -19.77 -35.46
N LEU A 576 -7.14 -20.12 -36.20
CA LEU A 576 -6.20 -19.07 -36.65
C LEU A 576 -6.87 -18.14 -37.66
N ILE A 577 -7.73 -18.69 -38.52
CA ILE A 577 -8.57 -17.93 -39.46
C ILE A 577 -9.61 -17.08 -38.71
N GLN A 578 -10.28 -17.61 -37.68
CA GLN A 578 -11.19 -16.80 -36.84
C GLN A 578 -10.46 -15.69 -36.10
N LEU A 579 -9.30 -15.98 -35.51
CA LEU A 579 -8.47 -15.00 -34.82
C LEU A 579 -7.95 -13.94 -35.80
N LEU A 580 -7.50 -14.32 -37.00
CA LEU A 580 -7.10 -13.39 -38.06
C LEU A 580 -8.27 -12.53 -38.55
N LEU A 581 -9.46 -13.10 -38.75
CA LEU A 581 -10.67 -12.36 -39.11
C LEU A 581 -11.13 -11.41 -37.99
N MET A 582 -10.86 -11.74 -36.73
CA MET A 582 -11.08 -10.84 -35.58
C MET A 582 -9.98 -9.78 -35.45
N VAL A 583 -8.78 -10.04 -35.98
CA VAL A 583 -7.58 -9.19 -35.92
C VAL A 583 -7.40 -8.32 -37.17
N ASP A 584 -8.15 -8.52 -38.26
CA ASP A 584 -8.16 -7.67 -39.47
C ASP A 584 -8.51 -6.18 -39.22
N GLN A 585 -8.81 -5.81 -37.97
CA GLN A 585 -8.94 -4.43 -37.50
C GLN A 585 -7.74 -3.90 -36.68
N MET A 586 -6.66 -4.68 -36.49
CA MET A 586 -5.50 -4.32 -35.67
C MET A 586 -4.18 -4.73 -36.33
N CYS A 587 -3.22 -3.80 -36.37
CA CYS A 587 -1.93 -3.98 -37.04
C CYS A 587 -1.18 -5.23 -36.58
N ILE A 588 -1.00 -6.19 -37.49
CA ILE A 588 0.02 -7.23 -37.39
C ILE A 588 1.36 -6.52 -37.56
N LEU A 589 2.17 -6.50 -36.51
CA LEU A 589 3.54 -5.99 -36.60
C LEU A 589 4.46 -7.16 -36.91
N GLU A 590 5.07 -7.12 -38.09
CA GLU A 590 6.32 -7.81 -38.35
C GLU A 590 7.36 -7.25 -37.37
N VAL A 591 8.03 -8.13 -36.62
CA VAL A 591 9.06 -7.75 -35.64
C VAL A 591 10.34 -7.33 -36.34
#